data_AF-A0A151ELX8-F1
#
_entry.id   AF-A0A151ELX8-F1
#
_cell.length_a   1.000
_cell.length_b   1.000
_cell.length_c   1.000
_cell.angle_alpha   90.00
_cell.angle_beta   90.00
_cell.angle_gamma   90.00
#
_symmetry.space_group_name_H-M   'P 1'
#
loop_
_entity.id
_entity.type
_entity.pdbx_description
1 polymer ?
#
loop_
_entity_poly.entity_id
_entity_poly.type
_entity_poly.pdbx_seq_one_letter_code
_entity_poly.pdbx_strand_id
1 'polypeptide(L)'
;MKCEFFAQYMGKWDGHQDKDEGMQLTLLCEGILDNKEDAKKRLKEWILHGKLDKYFKKQMKIFNNLISYRLPGLRGFPLGSFILQFTFYLDKPYISTDNTSFSIIDNPLKKEKVFTLPYIVPSQWKGTLRSVMRQMKGFSAWEDEDEQMIRIFGNVKGEESNKNLCQGALHLYPTYFDRIGLEVITPHDRETGTGTYPIYFESVPIGACGEFALLYFPFNLMREDKKEVYKTVASDLRIIAKGIHEMMVMHGVGAKVSSGFGRIKRIEKGELTVKVNTKVKRSGQTPAEEKDTVVLTFESFEELIAGAEEFLKVGGGS
;
A
#
# COMPACT_ATOMS: atom_id res chain seq x y z
N MET A 1 -16.74 32.15 -11.13
CA MET A 1 -15.66 32.30 -12.13
C MET A 1 -14.97 30.96 -12.50
N LYS A 2 -15.66 29.81 -12.46
CA LYS A 2 -15.12 28.50 -12.90
C LYS A 2 -16.07 27.63 -13.75
N CYS A 3 -17.35 28.01 -13.88
CA CYS A 3 -18.29 27.32 -14.78
C CYS A 3 -18.08 27.69 -16.27
N GLU A 4 -17.55 28.88 -16.56
CA GLU A 4 -17.38 29.36 -17.95
C GLU A 4 -16.31 28.60 -18.74
N PHE A 5 -15.28 28.07 -18.06
CA PHE A 5 -14.22 27.31 -18.74
C PHE A 5 -14.75 26.03 -19.40
N PHE A 6 -15.68 25.32 -18.73
CA PHE A 6 -16.27 24.09 -19.26
C PHE A 6 -17.43 24.37 -20.23
N ALA A 7 -18.19 25.44 -20.02
CA ALA A 7 -19.27 25.85 -20.92
C ALA A 7 -18.78 26.17 -22.35
N GLN A 8 -17.57 26.71 -22.49
CA GLN A 8 -16.97 27.02 -23.79
C GLN A 8 -16.58 25.77 -24.60
N TYR A 9 -16.33 24.65 -23.91
CA TYR A 9 -16.02 23.36 -24.54
C TYR A 9 -17.28 22.51 -24.81
N MET A 10 -18.38 22.77 -24.09
CA MET A 10 -19.65 22.05 -24.24
C MET A 10 -20.30 22.21 -25.62
N GLY A 11 -20.29 23.42 -26.20
CA GLY A 11 -20.87 23.67 -27.53
C GLY A 11 -20.11 23.01 -28.69
N LYS A 12 -18.94 22.46 -28.41
CA LYS A 12 -18.10 21.71 -29.36
C LYS A 12 -18.00 20.23 -29.01
N TRP A 13 -18.68 19.77 -27.96
CA TRP A 13 -18.63 18.40 -27.51
C TRP A 13 -19.73 17.60 -28.20
N ASP A 14 -19.35 16.97 -29.30
CA ASP A 14 -20.17 16.15 -30.20
C ASP A 14 -20.19 14.66 -29.79
N GLY A 15 -19.93 14.38 -28.51
CA GLY A 15 -20.10 13.04 -27.92
C GLY A 15 -19.43 11.95 -28.75
N HIS A 16 -18.10 12.00 -28.88
CA HIS A 16 -17.39 11.03 -29.71
C HIS A 16 -17.62 9.58 -29.23
N GLN A 17 -17.92 8.73 -30.21
CA GLN A 17 -18.10 7.28 -30.08
C GLN A 17 -16.79 6.54 -29.74
N ASP A 18 -15.64 7.22 -29.71
CA ASP A 18 -14.36 6.69 -29.25
C ASP A 18 -14.22 6.84 -27.72
N LYS A 19 -15.07 6.10 -27.00
CA LYS A 19 -15.16 6.09 -25.54
C LYS A 19 -13.96 5.37 -24.89
N ASP A 20 -12.78 5.95 -24.89
CA ASP A 20 -11.64 5.32 -24.21
C ASP A 20 -10.68 6.30 -23.51
N GLU A 21 -10.69 7.57 -23.91
CA GLU A 21 -9.88 8.62 -23.29
C GLU A 21 -10.79 9.55 -22.49
N GLY A 22 -10.64 9.52 -21.16
CA GLY A 22 -11.40 10.41 -20.27
C GLY A 22 -12.77 9.89 -19.81
N MET A 23 -13.07 8.60 -19.90
CA MET A 23 -14.34 8.01 -19.40
C MET A 23 -14.77 8.53 -18.00
N GLN A 24 -13.84 8.62 -17.05
CA GLN A 24 -14.13 9.18 -15.73
C GLN A 24 -14.41 10.68 -15.75
N LEU A 25 -13.66 11.45 -16.55
CA LEU A 25 -13.89 12.88 -16.75
C LEU A 25 -15.26 13.12 -17.38
N THR A 26 -15.66 12.30 -18.36
CA THR A 26 -17.01 12.35 -18.95
C THR A 26 -18.08 12.10 -17.91
N LEU A 27 -17.98 11.02 -17.12
CA LEU A 27 -18.95 10.75 -16.05
C LEU A 27 -18.96 11.84 -14.98
N LEU A 28 -17.80 12.41 -14.63
CA LEU A 28 -17.68 13.49 -13.67
C LEU A 28 -18.34 14.77 -14.20
N CYS A 29 -18.06 15.14 -15.45
CA CYS A 29 -18.68 16.28 -16.11
C CYS A 29 -20.19 16.12 -16.21
N GLU A 30 -20.69 14.95 -16.62
CA GLU A 30 -22.13 14.65 -16.67
C GLU A 30 -22.78 14.72 -15.28
N GLY A 31 -22.12 14.18 -14.25
CA GLY A 31 -22.60 14.23 -12.86
C GLY A 31 -22.62 15.64 -12.26
N ILE A 32 -21.76 16.54 -12.75
CA ILE A 32 -21.72 17.95 -12.35
C ILE A 32 -22.76 18.78 -13.11
N LEU A 33 -23.04 18.45 -14.38
CA LEU A 33 -23.79 19.33 -15.29
C LEU A 33 -25.26 18.95 -15.49
N ASP A 34 -25.62 17.67 -15.48
CA ASP A 34 -26.95 17.20 -15.93
C ASP A 34 -27.83 16.63 -14.80
N ASN A 35 -27.43 15.52 -14.15
CA ASN A 35 -28.16 14.88 -13.05
C ASN A 35 -27.28 13.83 -12.34
N LYS A 36 -27.02 14.02 -11.03
CA LYS A 36 -26.14 13.12 -10.25
C LYS A 36 -26.67 11.68 -10.19
N GLU A 37 -27.98 11.47 -10.19
CA GLU A 37 -28.57 10.12 -10.12
C GLU A 37 -28.39 9.33 -11.42
N ASP A 38 -28.51 9.97 -12.58
CA ASP A 38 -28.25 9.33 -13.87
C ASP A 38 -26.76 8.98 -14.03
N ALA A 39 -25.87 9.86 -13.58
CA ALA A 39 -24.43 9.58 -13.54
C ALA A 39 -24.09 8.39 -12.63
N LYS A 40 -24.73 8.28 -11.45
CA LYS A 40 -24.61 7.10 -10.58
C LYS A 40 -25.09 5.82 -11.26
N LYS A 41 -26.24 5.86 -11.97
CA LYS A 41 -26.78 4.70 -12.69
C LYS A 41 -25.83 4.24 -13.81
N ARG A 42 -25.30 5.17 -14.60
CA ARG A 42 -24.32 4.86 -15.66
C ARG A 42 -23.02 4.31 -15.09
N LEU A 43 -22.51 4.90 -14.00
CA LEU A 43 -21.32 4.39 -13.31
C LEU A 43 -21.53 2.93 -12.88
N LYS A 44 -22.69 2.63 -12.28
CA LYS A 44 -23.07 1.26 -11.90
C LYS A 44 -23.09 0.32 -13.09
N GLU A 45 -23.73 0.71 -14.20
CA GLU A 45 -23.74 -0.09 -15.43
C GLU A 45 -22.32 -0.34 -15.97
N TRP A 46 -21.44 0.67 -15.92
CA TRP A 46 -20.07 0.54 -16.44
C TRP A 46 -19.20 -0.39 -15.58
N ILE A 47 -19.38 -0.37 -14.26
CA ILE A 47 -18.75 -1.33 -13.35
C ILE A 47 -19.27 -2.74 -13.63
N LEU A 48 -20.59 -2.93 -13.69
CA LEU A 48 -21.21 -4.23 -13.94
C LEU A 48 -20.83 -4.85 -15.29
N HIS A 49 -20.65 -4.02 -16.32
CA HIS A 49 -20.24 -4.48 -17.65
C HIS A 49 -18.71 -4.49 -17.85
N GLY A 50 -17.91 -4.25 -16.81
CA GLY A 50 -16.45 -4.29 -16.87
C GLY A 50 -15.82 -3.24 -17.79
N LYS A 51 -16.53 -2.15 -18.11
CA LYS A 51 -16.02 -1.07 -18.96
C LYS A 51 -14.90 -0.31 -18.27
N LEU A 52 -15.04 -0.05 -16.97
CA LEU A 52 -14.02 0.63 -16.17
C LEU A 52 -12.75 -0.21 -16.00
N ASP A 53 -12.85 -1.54 -15.92
CA ASP A 53 -11.67 -2.41 -15.84
C ASP A 53 -10.78 -2.28 -17.08
N LYS A 54 -11.39 -2.15 -18.28
CA LYS A 54 -10.63 -1.90 -19.51
C LYS A 54 -9.90 -0.55 -19.45
N TYR A 55 -10.62 0.49 -19.01
CA TYR A 55 -10.06 1.83 -18.82
C TYR A 55 -8.88 1.81 -17.84
N PHE A 56 -9.04 1.23 -16.65
CA PHE A 56 -7.98 1.20 -15.63
C PHE A 56 -6.79 0.34 -16.04
N LYS A 57 -6.99 -0.78 -16.75
CA LYS A 57 -5.89 -1.54 -17.34
C LYS A 57 -5.08 -0.72 -18.34
N LYS A 58 -5.76 0.07 -19.18
CA LYS A 58 -5.10 1.01 -20.10
C LYS A 58 -4.32 2.09 -19.34
N GLN A 59 -4.93 2.71 -18.32
CA GLN A 59 -4.27 3.69 -17.47
C GLN A 59 -3.04 3.11 -16.75
N MET A 60 -3.15 1.89 -16.22
CA MET A 60 -2.05 1.18 -15.56
C MET A 60 -0.89 0.94 -16.52
N LYS A 61 -1.18 0.57 -17.77
CA LYS A 61 -0.15 0.40 -18.81
C LYS A 61 0.57 1.72 -19.10
N ILE A 62 -0.17 2.83 -19.22
CA ILE A 62 0.41 4.16 -19.43
C ILE A 62 1.26 4.58 -18.22
N PHE A 63 0.72 4.43 -17.02
CA PHE A 63 1.41 4.72 -15.76
C PHE A 63 2.74 3.97 -15.65
N ASN A 64 2.74 2.66 -15.89
CA ASN A 64 3.95 1.84 -15.82
C ASN A 64 5.01 2.24 -16.86
N ASN A 65 4.57 2.68 -18.05
CA ASN A 65 5.48 3.14 -19.10
C ASN A 65 6.10 4.52 -18.79
N LEU A 66 5.36 5.42 -18.14
CA LEU A 66 5.81 6.79 -17.88
C LEU A 66 6.54 6.95 -16.55
N ILE A 67 6.00 6.38 -15.48
CA ILE A 67 6.48 6.62 -14.12
C ILE A 67 7.40 5.49 -13.64
N SER A 68 7.29 4.28 -14.20
CA SER A 68 8.06 3.06 -13.84
C SER A 68 8.57 3.11 -12.41
N TYR A 69 7.70 2.79 -11.45
CA TYR A 69 8.06 2.83 -10.04
C TYR A 69 9.12 1.76 -9.76
N ARG A 70 10.40 2.13 -9.83
CA ARG A 70 11.52 1.22 -9.61
C ARG A 70 12.03 1.36 -8.19
N LEU A 71 12.07 0.23 -7.50
CA LEU A 71 12.74 0.16 -6.20
C LEU A 71 14.23 0.48 -6.38
N PRO A 72 14.85 1.21 -5.43
CA PRO A 72 16.25 1.55 -5.53
C PRO A 72 17.12 0.30 -5.40
N GLY A 73 18.26 0.27 -6.09
CA GLY A 73 19.27 -0.76 -5.82
C GLY A 73 19.95 -0.52 -4.46
N LEU A 74 20.34 -1.59 -3.76
CA LEU A 74 20.97 -1.50 -2.44
C LEU A 74 22.50 -1.26 -2.44
N ARG A 75 23.12 -1.13 -3.61
CA ARG A 75 24.60 -1.10 -3.74
C ARG A 75 25.27 -0.01 -2.89
N GLY A 76 24.64 1.17 -2.77
CA GLY A 76 25.14 2.31 -2.00
C GLY A 76 24.52 2.47 -0.61
N PHE A 77 23.73 1.50 -0.15
CA PHE A 77 22.97 1.62 1.10
C PHE A 77 23.78 1.04 2.28
N PRO A 78 23.54 1.49 3.53
CA PRO A 78 24.15 0.93 4.72
C PRO A 78 23.91 -0.57 4.87
N LEU A 79 24.80 -1.25 5.61
CA LEU A 79 24.61 -2.65 5.96
C LEU A 79 23.31 -2.84 6.74
N GLY A 80 22.60 -3.91 6.43
CA GLY A 80 21.29 -4.21 6.99
C GLY A 80 20.13 -3.43 6.35
N SER A 81 20.37 -2.55 5.36
CA SER A 81 19.28 -2.08 4.51
C SER A 81 18.61 -3.26 3.81
N PHE A 82 17.29 -3.25 3.73
CA PHE A 82 16.56 -4.29 3.01
C PHE A 82 15.36 -3.75 2.26
N ILE A 83 15.02 -4.44 1.18
CA ILE A 83 13.82 -4.25 0.39
C ILE A 83 13.00 -5.51 0.52
N LEU A 84 11.74 -5.36 0.86
CA LEU A 84 10.76 -6.45 0.87
C LEU A 84 9.67 -6.09 -0.13
N GLN A 85 9.43 -6.97 -1.08
CA GLN A 85 8.40 -6.83 -2.10
C GLN A 85 7.66 -8.14 -2.32
N PHE A 86 6.38 -8.07 -2.66
CA PHE A 86 5.60 -9.23 -3.07
C PHE A 86 4.32 -8.78 -3.78
N THR A 87 3.83 -9.64 -4.67
CA THR A 87 2.49 -9.52 -5.23
C THR A 87 1.48 -10.08 -4.22
N PHE A 88 0.34 -9.41 -4.05
CA PHE A 88 -0.74 -9.90 -3.19
C PHE A 88 -2.11 -9.83 -3.85
N TYR A 89 -3.05 -10.61 -3.33
CA TYR A 89 -4.44 -10.62 -3.77
C TYR A 89 -5.39 -10.33 -2.61
N LEU A 90 -6.36 -9.46 -2.86
CA LEU A 90 -7.40 -9.10 -1.90
C LEU A 90 -8.33 -10.30 -1.63
N ASP A 91 -8.43 -10.73 -0.37
CA ASP A 91 -9.44 -11.70 0.10
C ASP A 91 -10.79 -11.02 0.34
N LYS A 92 -10.76 -9.72 0.67
CA LYS A 92 -11.93 -8.87 0.90
C LYS A 92 -11.78 -7.55 0.15
N PRO A 93 -12.90 -6.91 -0.27
CA PRO A 93 -12.82 -5.65 -0.98
C PRO A 93 -12.03 -4.62 -0.18
N TYR A 94 -11.27 -3.79 -0.88
CA TYR A 94 -10.57 -2.66 -0.28
C TYR A 94 -11.40 -1.40 -0.49
N ILE A 95 -11.64 -0.67 0.60
CA ILE A 95 -12.26 0.66 0.53
C ILE A 95 -11.36 1.66 1.27
N SER A 96 -11.44 2.90 0.84
CA SER A 96 -10.73 4.02 1.44
C SER A 96 -11.59 5.26 1.32
N THR A 97 -11.38 6.23 2.20
CA THR A 97 -12.00 7.55 2.04
C THR A 97 -11.16 8.39 1.08
N ASP A 98 -11.78 8.82 -0.03
CA ASP A 98 -11.27 9.97 -0.78
C ASP A 98 -12.00 11.25 -0.36
N ASN A 99 -11.25 12.35 -0.20
CA ASN A 99 -11.79 13.65 0.20
C ASN A 99 -11.96 14.58 -1.02
N THR A 100 -12.09 14.02 -2.23
CA THR A 100 -12.34 14.79 -3.44
C THR A 100 -13.69 15.49 -3.35
N SER A 101 -13.70 16.82 -3.52
CA SER A 101 -14.91 17.63 -3.44
C SER A 101 -15.92 17.37 -4.56
N PHE A 102 -15.52 16.68 -5.62
CA PHE A 102 -16.33 16.37 -6.79
C PHE A 102 -16.29 14.86 -7.06
N SER A 103 -17.30 14.14 -6.58
CA SER A 103 -17.47 12.71 -6.82
C SER A 103 -18.90 12.38 -7.25
N ILE A 104 -19.02 11.41 -8.16
CA ILE A 104 -20.31 10.92 -8.67
C ILE A 104 -21.07 10.18 -7.55
N ILE A 105 -20.33 9.38 -6.78
CA ILE A 105 -20.85 8.66 -5.61
C ILE A 105 -20.42 9.34 -4.31
N ASP A 106 -21.15 9.03 -3.24
CA ASP A 106 -20.96 9.70 -1.95
C ASP A 106 -19.75 9.14 -1.18
N ASN A 107 -19.33 7.90 -1.47
CA ASN A 107 -18.17 7.26 -0.84
C ASN A 107 -17.14 6.84 -1.91
N PRO A 108 -16.45 7.80 -2.54
CA PRO A 108 -15.45 7.51 -3.57
C PRO A 108 -14.23 6.80 -2.99
N LEU A 109 -13.64 5.94 -3.81
CA LEU A 109 -12.36 5.30 -3.53
C LEU A 109 -11.22 6.24 -3.89
N LYS A 110 -10.15 6.19 -3.09
CA LYS A 110 -9.00 7.05 -3.26
C LYS A 110 -8.23 6.72 -4.53
N LYS A 111 -7.99 7.76 -5.34
CA LYS A 111 -7.30 7.65 -6.62
C LYS A 111 -6.11 8.62 -6.70
N GLU A 112 -5.08 8.21 -7.44
CA GLU A 112 -3.98 9.10 -7.82
C GLU A 112 -4.50 10.15 -8.81
N LYS A 113 -3.99 11.38 -8.77
CA LYS A 113 -4.62 12.52 -9.44
C LYS A 113 -4.42 12.57 -10.96
N VAL A 114 -3.31 12.04 -11.46
CA VAL A 114 -2.93 12.14 -12.88
C VAL A 114 -3.58 11.02 -13.69
N PHE A 115 -3.39 9.77 -13.26
CA PHE A 115 -3.89 8.60 -14.00
C PHE A 115 -5.23 8.11 -13.48
N THR A 116 -5.73 8.71 -12.40
CA THR A 116 -6.99 8.33 -11.72
C THR A 116 -7.02 6.88 -11.25
N LEU A 117 -5.84 6.25 -11.09
CA LEU A 117 -5.71 4.87 -10.65
C LEU A 117 -6.06 4.75 -9.15
N PRO A 118 -6.89 3.78 -8.76
CA PRO A 118 -7.09 3.45 -7.35
C PRO A 118 -5.77 3.04 -6.71
N TYR A 119 -5.52 3.48 -5.48
CA TYR A 119 -4.28 3.14 -4.81
C TYR A 119 -4.36 3.15 -3.28
N ILE A 120 -3.52 2.35 -2.64
CA ILE A 120 -3.21 2.47 -1.21
C ILE A 120 -2.02 3.42 -1.07
N VAL A 121 -2.20 4.44 -0.23
CA VAL A 121 -1.17 5.45 0.03
C VAL A 121 -0.09 4.91 0.97
N PRO A 122 1.20 5.27 0.80
CA PRO A 122 2.28 4.91 1.72
C PRO A 122 1.97 5.14 3.21
N SER A 123 1.35 6.27 3.52
CA SER A 123 0.99 6.63 4.91
C SER A 123 -0.06 5.70 5.50
N GLN A 124 -0.92 5.12 4.67
CA GLN A 124 -1.93 4.17 5.08
C GLN A 124 -1.28 2.83 5.42
N TRP A 125 -0.39 2.31 4.56
CA TRP A 125 0.42 1.14 4.88
C TRP A 125 1.20 1.32 6.18
N LYS A 126 1.94 2.43 6.29
CA LYS A 126 2.76 2.73 7.46
C LYS A 126 1.92 2.87 8.74
N GLY A 127 0.78 3.56 8.65
CA GLY A 127 -0.11 3.79 9.79
C GLY A 127 -0.75 2.49 10.29
N THR A 128 -1.25 1.65 9.38
CA THR A 128 -1.82 0.36 9.77
C THR A 128 -0.75 -0.57 10.34
N LEU A 129 0.42 -0.67 9.69
CA LEU A 129 1.51 -1.51 10.20
C LEU A 129 1.98 -1.08 11.59
N ARG A 130 2.15 0.24 11.83
CA ARG A 130 2.49 0.77 13.16
C ARG A 130 1.41 0.40 14.18
N SER A 131 0.13 0.58 13.85
CA SER A 131 -0.98 0.27 14.75
C SER A 131 -1.03 -1.20 15.15
N VAL A 132 -0.83 -2.11 14.19
CA VAL A 132 -0.81 -3.57 14.44
C VAL A 132 0.40 -3.95 15.29
N MET A 133 1.59 -3.45 14.96
CA MET A 133 2.79 -3.71 15.74
C MET A 133 2.68 -3.17 17.18
N ARG A 134 1.98 -2.05 17.39
CA ARG A 134 1.69 -1.55 18.73
C ARG A 134 0.81 -2.49 19.54
N GLN A 135 -0.25 -3.03 18.92
CA GLN A 135 -1.12 -4.03 19.55
C GLN A 135 -0.35 -5.30 19.89
N MET A 136 0.49 -5.79 18.98
CA MET A 136 1.33 -6.97 19.19
C MET A 136 2.32 -6.78 20.36
N LYS A 137 2.81 -5.56 20.57
CA LYS A 137 3.71 -5.20 21.70
C LYS A 137 2.96 -4.84 22.99
N GLY A 138 1.62 -4.82 22.97
CA GLY A 138 0.79 -4.56 24.15
C GLY A 138 0.79 -3.10 24.62
N PHE A 139 1.12 -2.13 23.76
CA PHE A 139 1.07 -0.71 24.14
C PHE A 139 -0.37 -0.24 24.33
N SER A 140 -0.66 0.40 25.47
CA SER A 140 -1.99 0.88 25.84
C SER A 140 -2.22 2.37 25.56
N ALA A 141 -1.24 3.24 25.81
CA ALA A 141 -1.37 4.69 25.56
C ALA A 141 -0.65 5.09 24.27
N TRP A 142 -1.17 6.09 23.55
CA TRP A 142 -0.63 6.53 22.25
C TRP A 142 0.83 7.01 22.30
N GLU A 143 1.26 7.51 23.45
CA GLU A 143 2.63 8.00 23.71
C GLU A 143 3.60 6.86 24.01
N ASP A 144 3.10 5.67 24.35
CA ASP A 144 3.92 4.52 24.67
C ASP A 144 4.46 3.87 23.40
N GLU A 145 5.74 4.12 23.08
CA GLU A 145 6.50 3.37 22.10
C GLU A 145 7.92 3.10 22.61
N ASP A 146 8.38 1.87 22.42
CA ASP A 146 9.77 1.52 22.69
C ASP A 146 10.73 2.06 21.62
N GLU A 147 12.03 2.02 21.91
CA GLU A 147 13.06 2.48 20.99
C GLU A 147 13.02 1.77 19.62
N GLN A 148 12.55 0.52 19.57
CA GLN A 148 12.41 -0.23 18.33
C GLN A 148 11.29 0.36 17.45
N MET A 149 10.14 0.69 18.03
CA MET A 149 9.04 1.34 17.30
C MET A 149 9.43 2.72 16.81
N ILE A 150 10.08 3.53 17.65
CA ILE A 150 10.57 4.86 17.29
C ILE A 150 11.60 4.76 16.17
N ARG A 151 12.54 3.80 16.24
CA ARG A 151 13.54 3.60 15.19
C ARG A 151 12.91 3.19 13.86
N ILE A 152 11.92 2.30 13.86
CA ILE A 152 11.26 1.82 12.64
C ILE A 152 10.37 2.91 12.03
N PHE A 153 9.50 3.54 12.83
CA PHE A 153 8.44 4.43 12.32
C PHE A 153 8.75 5.92 12.43
N GLY A 154 9.67 6.30 13.31
CA GLY A 154 9.92 7.67 13.74
C GLY A 154 8.97 8.08 14.86
N ASN A 155 9.19 9.27 15.43
CA ASN A 155 8.38 9.76 16.55
C ASN A 155 6.89 9.89 16.18
N VAL A 156 6.05 9.93 17.21
CA VAL A 156 4.63 10.26 17.07
C VAL A 156 4.51 11.76 16.71
N LYS A 157 3.49 12.13 15.94
CA LYS A 157 3.22 13.54 15.63
C LYS A 157 2.83 14.27 16.93
N GLY A 158 3.54 15.36 17.26
CA GLY A 158 3.30 16.13 18.49
C GLY A 158 4.55 16.31 19.37
N GLU A 159 5.67 15.65 19.03
CA GLU A 159 6.95 15.83 19.72
C GLU A 159 7.53 17.23 19.43
N GLU A 160 7.34 18.19 20.33
CA GLU A 160 7.81 19.59 20.15
C GLU A 160 9.31 19.77 20.45
N SER A 161 9.93 18.77 21.08
CA SER A 161 11.36 18.79 21.41
C SER A 161 12.20 18.49 20.17
N ASN A 162 12.64 19.53 19.45
CA ASN A 162 13.54 19.42 18.28
C ASN A 162 14.78 18.53 18.49
N LYS A 163 15.21 18.31 19.75
CA LYS A 163 16.36 17.45 20.10
C LYS A 163 16.10 15.96 19.92
N ASN A 164 14.84 15.52 19.84
CA ASN A 164 14.47 14.10 19.80
C ASN A 164 13.80 13.67 18.50
N LEU A 165 13.58 14.57 17.52
CA LEU A 165 12.89 14.24 16.27
C LEU A 165 13.69 13.26 15.41
N CYS A 166 13.31 11.98 15.47
CA CYS A 166 13.89 10.95 14.63
C CYS A 166 12.93 10.58 13.48
N GLN A 167 13.43 10.63 12.25
CA GLN A 167 12.75 10.00 11.12
C GLN A 167 12.84 8.46 11.29
N GLY A 168 11.79 7.75 10.91
CA GLY A 168 11.79 6.29 10.94
C GLY A 168 12.66 5.70 9.82
N ALA A 169 13.26 4.55 10.09
CA ALA A 169 14.03 3.76 9.12
C ALA A 169 13.15 3.16 8.00
N LEU A 170 11.82 3.12 8.19
CA LEU A 170 10.89 2.46 7.28
C LEU A 170 10.23 3.43 6.27
N HIS A 171 10.37 3.08 4.98
CA HIS A 171 9.72 3.73 3.85
C HIS A 171 8.79 2.73 3.13
N LEU A 172 7.52 3.10 2.96
CA LEU A 172 6.51 2.29 2.28
C LEU A 172 6.20 2.87 0.92
N TYR A 173 5.92 2.00 -0.05
CA TYR A 173 5.59 2.42 -1.41
C TYR A 173 4.07 2.36 -1.66
N PRO A 174 3.56 3.21 -2.59
CA PRO A 174 2.15 3.16 -2.98
C PRO A 174 1.85 1.84 -3.70
N THR A 175 0.64 1.31 -3.50
CA THR A 175 0.13 0.15 -4.25
C THR A 175 -1.00 0.60 -5.14
N TYR A 176 -0.88 0.40 -6.45
CA TYR A 176 -1.89 0.79 -7.43
C TYR A 176 -2.71 -0.42 -7.90
N PHE A 177 -3.97 -0.19 -8.29
CA PHE A 177 -4.87 -1.21 -8.81
C PHE A 177 -5.40 -0.85 -10.20
N ASP A 178 -5.73 -1.88 -10.97
CA ASP A 178 -6.18 -1.79 -12.36
C ASP A 178 -7.70 -1.99 -12.53
N ARG A 179 -8.46 -1.91 -11.44
CA ARG A 179 -9.89 -2.20 -11.42
C ARG A 179 -10.60 -1.53 -10.24
N ILE A 180 -11.90 -1.32 -10.39
CA ILE A 180 -12.78 -0.78 -9.35
C ILE A 180 -14.07 -1.60 -9.26
N GLY A 181 -14.66 -1.65 -8.09
CA GLY A 181 -15.92 -2.30 -7.78
C GLY A 181 -16.88 -1.33 -7.07
N LEU A 182 -18.07 -1.83 -6.79
CA LEU A 182 -19.10 -1.10 -6.07
C LEU A 182 -19.68 -2.01 -4.98
N GLU A 183 -19.40 -1.68 -3.72
CA GLU A 183 -19.94 -2.39 -2.56
C GLU A 183 -21.21 -1.69 -2.08
N VAL A 184 -22.18 -2.49 -1.64
CA VAL A 184 -23.42 -1.99 -1.06
C VAL A 184 -23.44 -2.36 0.41
N ILE A 185 -23.48 -1.36 1.27
CA ILE A 185 -23.67 -1.54 2.71
C ILE A 185 -25.05 -0.99 3.05
N THR A 186 -25.92 -1.86 3.55
CA THR A 186 -27.25 -1.47 4.02
C THR A 186 -27.21 -1.42 5.56
N PRO A 187 -27.22 -0.23 6.18
CA PRO A 187 -27.29 -0.13 7.63
C PRO A 187 -28.62 -0.70 8.11
N HIS A 188 -28.57 -1.57 9.11
CA HIS A 188 -29.78 -2.07 9.76
C HIS A 188 -30.09 -1.22 10.99
N ASP A 189 -31.35 -0.85 11.12
CA ASP A 189 -31.86 -0.27 12.35
C ASP A 189 -31.78 -1.33 13.47
N ARG A 190 -31.19 -0.96 14.61
CA ARG A 190 -30.92 -1.89 15.71
C ARG A 190 -32.16 -2.29 16.49
N GLU A 191 -33.23 -1.49 16.45
CA GLU A 191 -34.48 -1.74 17.18
C GLU A 191 -35.46 -2.54 16.33
N THR A 192 -35.52 -2.26 15.03
CA THR A 192 -36.51 -2.89 14.14
C THR A 192 -35.93 -3.99 13.24
N GLY A 193 -34.61 -4.10 13.14
CA GLY A 193 -33.92 -5.05 12.24
C GLY A 193 -34.06 -4.73 10.75
N THR A 194 -34.81 -3.68 10.40
CA THR A 194 -35.11 -3.32 9.02
C THR A 194 -33.88 -2.67 8.37
N GLY A 195 -33.55 -3.09 7.14
CA GLY A 195 -32.52 -2.44 6.34
C GLY A 195 -32.98 -1.04 5.94
N THR A 196 -32.13 -0.03 6.17
CA THR A 196 -32.36 1.33 5.69
C THR A 196 -31.95 1.46 4.21
N TYR A 197 -31.75 2.68 3.71
CA TYR A 197 -31.34 2.89 2.32
C TYR A 197 -29.93 2.32 2.03
N PRO A 198 -29.75 1.63 0.90
CA PRO A 198 -28.45 1.07 0.52
C PRO A 198 -27.43 2.18 0.28
N ILE A 199 -26.26 2.08 0.93
CA ILE A 199 -25.15 3.01 0.77
C ILE A 199 -24.10 2.38 -0.14
N TYR A 200 -23.78 3.08 -1.23
CA TYR A 200 -22.79 2.63 -2.20
C TYR A 200 -21.39 3.12 -1.84
N PHE A 201 -20.42 2.23 -1.94
CA PHE A 201 -19.00 2.48 -1.77
C PHE A 201 -18.24 2.04 -3.02
N GLU A 202 -17.43 2.92 -3.59
CA GLU A 202 -16.41 2.44 -4.53
C GLU A 202 -15.37 1.62 -3.76
N SER A 203 -14.97 0.50 -4.35
CA SER A 203 -13.99 -0.41 -3.78
C SER A 203 -12.98 -0.85 -4.81
N VAL A 204 -11.88 -1.44 -4.37
CA VAL A 204 -11.17 -2.42 -5.19
C VAL A 204 -11.78 -3.79 -4.87
N PRO A 205 -12.26 -4.54 -5.88
CA PRO A 205 -12.97 -5.79 -5.67
C PRO A 205 -12.06 -6.92 -5.15
N ILE A 206 -12.70 -7.97 -4.63
CA ILE A 206 -12.05 -9.23 -4.24
C ILE A 206 -11.26 -9.80 -5.42
N GLY A 207 -10.10 -10.38 -5.13
CA GLY A 207 -9.23 -11.00 -6.14
C GLY A 207 -8.45 -9.99 -6.98
N ALA A 208 -8.61 -8.69 -6.76
CA ALA A 208 -7.71 -7.71 -7.33
C ALA A 208 -6.27 -7.93 -6.81
N CYS A 209 -5.32 -7.66 -7.70
CA CYS A 209 -3.91 -7.86 -7.47
C CYS A 209 -3.23 -6.51 -7.18
N GLY A 210 -2.30 -6.48 -6.24
CA GLY A 210 -1.47 -5.32 -5.94
C GLY A 210 -0.04 -5.71 -5.63
N GLU A 211 0.89 -4.77 -5.83
CA GLU A 211 2.29 -4.93 -5.45
C GLU A 211 2.53 -4.21 -4.11
N PHE A 212 2.99 -4.95 -3.11
CA PHE A 212 3.47 -4.38 -1.86
C PHE A 212 4.98 -4.24 -1.94
N ALA A 213 5.49 -3.09 -1.51
CA ALA A 213 6.92 -2.90 -1.34
C ALA A 213 7.23 -1.99 -0.15
N LEU A 214 8.31 -2.31 0.55
CA LEU A 214 8.91 -1.48 1.58
C LEU A 214 10.43 -1.45 1.45
N LEU A 215 11.01 -0.33 1.84
CA LEU A 215 12.44 -0.14 2.04
C LEU A 215 12.70 0.14 3.52
N TYR A 216 13.64 -0.59 4.10
CA TYR A 216 14.20 -0.30 5.41
C TYR A 216 15.63 0.23 5.26
N PHE A 217 15.88 1.40 5.86
CA PHE A 217 17.15 2.12 5.77
C PHE A 217 17.63 2.49 7.18
N PRO A 218 18.60 1.75 7.76
CA PRO A 218 19.03 1.91 9.16
C PRO A 218 19.97 3.11 9.37
N PHE A 219 19.58 4.30 8.92
CA PHE A 219 20.44 5.49 9.03
C PHE A 219 20.77 5.88 10.48
N ASN A 220 19.86 5.59 11.42
CA ASN A 220 20.06 5.83 12.85
C ASN A 220 21.13 4.91 13.46
N LEU A 221 21.52 3.84 12.78
CA LEU A 221 22.49 2.85 13.26
C LEU A 221 23.88 3.05 12.63
N MET A 222 24.09 4.09 11.82
CA MET A 222 25.36 4.28 11.07
C MET A 222 26.59 4.51 11.94
N ARG A 223 26.41 4.85 13.23
CA ARG A 223 27.51 5.07 14.19
C ARG A 223 27.82 3.86 15.06
N GLU A 224 27.00 2.82 14.99
CA GLU A 224 27.10 1.63 15.83
C GLU A 224 28.10 0.61 15.27
N ASP A 225 28.55 -0.32 16.12
CA ASP A 225 29.37 -1.45 15.66
C ASP A 225 28.56 -2.36 14.73
N LYS A 226 29.24 -2.92 13.72
CA LYS A 226 28.58 -3.76 12.69
C LYS A 226 27.78 -4.91 13.30
N LYS A 227 28.26 -5.57 14.36
CA LYS A 227 27.52 -6.65 15.03
C LYS A 227 26.23 -6.16 15.64
N GLU A 228 26.27 -5.03 16.33
CA GLU A 228 25.08 -4.45 16.97
C GLU A 228 24.08 -3.93 15.92
N VAL A 229 24.57 -3.38 14.79
CA VAL A 229 23.72 -3.05 13.63
C VAL A 229 22.99 -4.31 13.16
N TYR A 230 23.71 -5.40 12.86
CA TYR A 230 23.09 -6.63 12.36
C TYR A 230 22.06 -7.21 13.33
N LYS A 231 22.38 -7.27 14.63
CA LYS A 231 21.47 -7.76 15.67
C LYS A 231 20.20 -6.91 15.74
N THR A 232 20.35 -5.59 15.69
CA THR A 232 19.24 -4.63 15.75
C THR A 232 18.37 -4.74 14.50
N VAL A 233 18.97 -4.72 13.31
CA VAL A 233 18.27 -4.85 12.03
C VAL A 233 17.54 -6.18 11.94
N ALA A 234 18.15 -7.27 12.38
CA ALA A 234 17.53 -8.58 12.34
C ALA A 234 16.33 -8.66 13.32
N SER A 235 16.41 -8.01 14.48
CA SER A 235 15.27 -7.84 15.39
C SER A 235 14.15 -7.02 14.75
N ASP A 236 14.49 -5.94 14.07
CA ASP A 236 13.54 -5.06 13.36
C ASP A 236 12.86 -5.80 12.21
N LEU A 237 13.63 -6.50 11.38
CA LEU A 237 13.12 -7.31 10.27
C LEU A 237 12.13 -8.37 10.77
N ARG A 238 12.44 -9.04 11.89
CA ARG A 238 11.56 -10.05 12.49
C ARG A 238 10.20 -9.46 12.89
N ILE A 239 10.20 -8.34 13.62
CA ILE A 239 8.94 -7.74 14.07
C ILE A 239 8.17 -7.12 12.90
N ILE A 240 8.86 -6.56 11.89
CA ILE A 240 8.25 -6.06 10.66
C ILE A 240 7.58 -7.20 9.89
N ALA A 241 8.26 -8.34 9.69
CA ALA A 241 7.70 -9.51 9.01
C ALA A 241 6.42 -10.02 9.70
N LYS A 242 6.46 -10.15 11.04
CA LYS A 242 5.30 -10.55 11.84
C LYS A 242 4.17 -9.51 11.78
N GLY A 243 4.52 -8.23 11.85
CA GLY A 243 3.56 -7.13 11.73
C GLY A 243 2.88 -7.08 10.37
N ILE A 244 3.61 -7.36 9.28
CA ILE A 244 3.05 -7.46 7.93
C ILE A 244 2.07 -8.62 7.86
N HIS A 245 2.44 -9.81 8.35
CA HIS A 245 1.55 -10.96 8.39
C HIS A 245 0.23 -10.63 9.11
N GLU A 246 0.31 -10.09 10.33
CA GLU A 246 -0.86 -9.74 11.15
C GLU A 246 -1.70 -8.65 10.47
N MET A 247 -1.05 -7.61 9.92
CA MET A 247 -1.71 -6.53 9.19
C MET A 247 -2.50 -7.06 7.98
N MET A 248 -1.90 -7.94 7.19
CA MET A 248 -2.49 -8.43 5.95
C MET A 248 -3.62 -9.43 6.22
N VAL A 249 -3.41 -10.38 7.14
CA VAL A 249 -4.31 -11.52 7.34
C VAL A 249 -5.44 -11.20 8.33
N MET A 250 -5.12 -10.54 9.45
CA MET A 250 -6.06 -10.40 10.57
C MET A 250 -6.81 -9.06 10.54
N HIS A 251 -6.09 -7.97 10.31
CA HIS A 251 -6.67 -6.63 10.36
C HIS A 251 -7.22 -6.16 9.02
N GLY A 252 -6.45 -6.31 7.94
CA GLY A 252 -6.72 -5.66 6.66
C GLY A 252 -6.34 -4.18 6.66
N VAL A 253 -6.35 -3.57 5.47
CA VAL A 253 -5.91 -2.18 5.27
C VAL A 253 -7.04 -1.31 4.73
N GLY A 254 -7.17 -0.08 5.22
CA GLY A 254 -8.17 0.89 4.74
C GLY A 254 -9.30 1.17 5.72
N ALA A 255 -10.47 1.48 5.17
CA ALA A 255 -11.64 1.80 5.95
C ALA A 255 -12.48 0.55 6.25
N LYS A 256 -13.25 0.60 7.34
CA LYS A 256 -14.12 -0.51 7.82
C LYS A 256 -13.40 -1.86 7.99
N VAL A 257 -12.14 -1.83 8.43
CA VAL A 257 -11.34 -3.02 8.76
C VAL A 257 -12.01 -3.94 9.80
N SER A 258 -12.78 -3.37 10.74
CA SER A 258 -13.58 -4.14 11.70
C SER A 258 -14.67 -5.00 11.05
N SER A 259 -15.11 -4.65 9.84
CA SER A 259 -16.03 -5.45 9.02
C SER A 259 -15.29 -6.37 8.02
N GLY A 260 -13.96 -6.47 8.14
CA GLY A 260 -13.11 -7.37 7.36
C GLY A 260 -12.61 -6.82 6.02
N PHE A 261 -12.82 -5.54 5.71
CA PHE A 261 -12.35 -4.94 4.47
C PHE A 261 -10.82 -4.88 4.38
N GLY A 262 -10.30 -5.01 3.15
CA GLY A 262 -8.87 -4.87 2.85
C GLY A 262 -7.98 -6.01 3.35
N ARG A 263 -8.55 -7.16 3.70
CA ARG A 263 -7.78 -8.37 4.07
C ARG A 263 -7.14 -9.02 2.87
N ILE A 264 -5.97 -9.60 3.11
CA ILE A 264 -5.09 -10.23 2.13
C ILE A 264 -4.65 -11.59 2.69
N LYS A 265 -4.84 -12.65 1.91
CA LYS A 265 -4.44 -14.01 2.31
C LYS A 265 -3.41 -14.64 1.40
N ARG A 266 -3.46 -14.31 0.11
CA ARG A 266 -2.59 -14.90 -0.89
C ARG A 266 -1.53 -13.89 -1.31
N ILE A 267 -0.27 -14.32 -1.28
CA ILE A 267 0.87 -13.60 -1.84
C ILE A 267 1.59 -14.48 -2.86
N GLU A 268 2.34 -13.86 -3.75
CA GLU A 268 3.16 -14.50 -4.78
C GLU A 268 4.42 -13.67 -5.02
N LYS A 269 5.46 -14.29 -5.60
CA LYS A 269 6.68 -13.59 -6.06
C LYS A 269 7.32 -12.73 -4.96
N GLY A 270 7.33 -13.25 -3.74
CA GLY A 270 7.95 -12.55 -2.61
C GLY A 270 9.46 -12.53 -2.74
N GLU A 271 10.05 -11.36 -2.52
CA GLU A 271 11.49 -11.16 -2.49
C GLU A 271 11.88 -10.25 -1.32
N LEU A 272 12.79 -10.75 -0.49
CA LEU A 272 13.47 -10.01 0.56
C LEU A 272 14.95 -9.90 0.16
N THR A 273 15.34 -8.70 -0.26
CA THR A 273 16.71 -8.39 -0.65
C THR A 273 17.38 -7.57 0.44
N VAL A 274 18.48 -8.09 1.00
CA VAL A 274 19.19 -7.50 2.14
C VAL A 274 20.62 -7.12 1.75
N LYS A 275 21.04 -5.91 2.10
CA LYS A 275 22.40 -5.42 1.97
C LYS A 275 23.26 -6.06 3.06
N VAL A 276 24.20 -6.89 2.64
CA VAL A 276 25.17 -7.56 3.52
C VAL A 276 26.59 -7.22 3.09
N ASN A 277 27.56 -7.63 3.90
CA ASN A 277 28.95 -7.68 3.51
C ASN A 277 29.48 -9.07 3.84
N THR A 278 29.30 -10.00 2.90
CA THR A 278 29.75 -11.39 3.04
C THR A 278 30.73 -11.76 1.94
N LYS A 279 31.91 -12.23 2.34
CA LYS A 279 32.86 -12.90 1.44
C LYS A 279 32.45 -14.36 1.28
N VAL A 280 31.85 -14.71 0.15
CA VAL A 280 31.47 -16.12 -0.11
C VAL A 280 32.66 -16.85 -0.71
N LYS A 281 33.33 -17.72 0.07
CA LYS A 281 34.28 -18.70 -0.49
C LYS A 281 33.49 -19.81 -1.18
N ARG A 282 33.48 -19.86 -2.50
CA ARG A 282 33.11 -21.10 -3.22
C ARG A 282 34.24 -22.11 -3.03
N SER A 283 33.93 -23.31 -2.57
CA SER A 283 34.90 -24.41 -2.55
C SER A 283 35.39 -24.67 -3.98
N GLY A 284 36.65 -24.33 -4.27
CA GLY A 284 37.32 -24.65 -5.53
C GLY A 284 37.62 -23.49 -6.49
N GLN A 285 37.29 -22.23 -6.18
CA GLN A 285 37.68 -21.09 -7.01
C GLN A 285 38.15 -19.88 -6.18
N THR A 286 39.32 -19.35 -6.53
CA THR A 286 39.83 -18.03 -6.09
C THR A 286 39.63 -17.03 -7.24
N PRO A 287 39.23 -15.77 -6.98
CA PRO A 287 38.86 -15.18 -5.69
C PRO A 287 37.38 -15.35 -5.35
N ALA A 288 37.07 -15.26 -4.05
CA ALA A 288 35.71 -15.17 -3.54
C ALA A 288 34.99 -13.94 -4.13
N GLU A 289 33.88 -14.14 -4.83
CA GLU A 289 33.00 -13.03 -5.23
C GLU A 289 32.35 -12.45 -3.96
N GLU A 290 32.59 -11.17 -3.71
CA GLU A 290 31.96 -10.43 -2.63
C GLU A 290 30.50 -10.20 -3.04
N LYS A 291 29.57 -10.95 -2.43
CA LYS A 291 28.15 -10.71 -2.63
C LYS A 291 27.71 -9.58 -1.71
N ASP A 292 27.39 -8.45 -2.33
CA ASP A 292 26.90 -7.25 -1.67
C ASP A 292 25.44 -7.38 -1.19
N THR A 293 24.70 -8.37 -1.66
CA THR A 293 23.31 -8.60 -1.27
C THR A 293 22.99 -10.09 -1.12
N VAL A 294 22.08 -10.40 -0.21
CA VAL A 294 21.38 -11.70 -0.12
C VAL A 294 19.95 -11.49 -0.57
N VAL A 295 19.44 -12.43 -1.36
CA VAL A 295 18.05 -12.43 -1.84
C VAL A 295 17.39 -13.70 -1.32
N LEU A 296 16.26 -13.53 -0.62
CA LEU A 296 15.40 -14.61 -0.17
C LEU A 296 14.06 -14.50 -0.89
N THR A 297 13.63 -15.59 -1.53
CA THR A 297 12.33 -15.66 -2.19
C THR A 297 11.32 -16.41 -1.31
N PHE A 298 10.06 -15.98 -1.33
CA PHE A 298 9.00 -16.60 -0.54
C PHE A 298 7.65 -16.53 -1.26
N GLU A 299 6.77 -17.48 -0.96
CA GLU A 299 5.40 -17.57 -1.48
C GLU A 299 4.35 -17.51 -0.36
N SER A 300 4.77 -17.49 0.91
CA SER A 300 3.88 -17.32 2.06
C SER A 300 4.45 -16.38 3.13
N PHE A 301 3.59 -15.89 4.03
CA PHE A 301 4.02 -15.06 5.14
C PHE A 301 4.83 -15.85 6.17
N GLU A 302 4.54 -17.15 6.33
CA GLU A 302 5.31 -18.06 7.18
C GLU A 302 6.74 -18.22 6.67
N GLU A 303 6.93 -18.34 5.35
CA GLU A 303 8.25 -18.38 4.72
C GLU A 303 9.00 -17.05 4.90
N LEU A 304 8.31 -15.90 4.76
CA LEU A 304 8.90 -14.58 5.04
C LEU A 304 9.37 -14.49 6.50
N ILE A 305 8.56 -14.92 7.46
CA ILE A 305 8.92 -14.89 8.88
C ILE A 305 10.10 -15.84 9.15
N ALA A 306 10.09 -17.05 8.58
CA ALA A 306 11.17 -18.01 8.71
C ALA A 306 12.49 -17.47 8.13
N GLY A 307 12.45 -16.87 6.94
CA GLY A 307 13.61 -16.23 6.31
C GLY A 307 14.13 -15.04 7.10
N ALA A 308 13.25 -14.22 7.69
CA ALA A 308 13.62 -13.17 8.62
C ALA A 308 14.29 -13.71 9.88
N GLU A 309 13.85 -14.86 10.40
CA GLU A 309 14.45 -15.51 11.56
C GLU A 309 15.78 -16.22 11.24
N GLU A 310 15.97 -16.69 10.00
CA GLU A 310 17.25 -17.22 9.55
C GLU A 310 18.32 -16.12 9.46
N PHE A 311 17.93 -14.91 9.03
CA PHE A 311 18.84 -13.76 9.00
C PHE A 311 19.43 -13.43 10.39
N LEU A 312 18.67 -13.63 11.48
CA LEU A 312 19.18 -13.50 12.86
C LEU A 312 20.34 -14.46 13.15
N LYS A 313 20.34 -15.64 12.55
CA LYS A 313 21.36 -16.68 12.78
C LYS A 313 22.65 -16.37 12.02
N VAL A 314 22.54 -15.80 10.81
CA VAL A 314 23.69 -15.46 9.96
C VAL A 314 24.43 -14.22 10.47
N GLY A 315 23.72 -13.21 10.96
CA GLY A 315 24.33 -11.96 11.48
C GLY A 315 25.05 -12.09 12.84
N GLY A 316 24.85 -13.19 13.57
CA GLY A 316 25.52 -13.47 14.85
C GLY A 316 26.85 -14.22 14.73
N GLY A 317 27.17 -14.74 13.54
CA GLY A 317 28.30 -15.65 13.32
C GLY A 317 29.37 -15.08 12.39
N SER A 318 30.07 -14.03 12.82
CA SER A 318 31.36 -13.62 12.25
C SER A 318 32.14 -12.78 13.25
#